data_AF-A0A9X9F7S8-F1
#
_entry.id   AF-A0A9X9F7S8-F1
#
_cell.length_a   1.000
_cell.length_b   1.000
_cell.length_c   1.000
_cell.angle_alpha   90.00
_cell.angle_beta   90.00
_cell.angle_gamma   90.00
#
_symmetry.space_group_name_H-M   'P 1'
#
loop_
_entity.id
_entity.type
_entity.pdbx_description
1 polymer ?
#
loop_
_entity_poly.entity_id
_entity_poly.type
_entity_poly.pdbx_seq_one_letter_code
_entity_poly.pdbx_strand_id
1 'polypeptide(L)' 'MNKTEIRIEIINLQDKHCRECDYRNDPKMRYCWDHCEIGQRLNQLGIYLGGQNAQNKKKIRTKEMWNELC' A
#
# COMPACT_ATOMS: atom_id res chain seq x y z
N MET A 1 -15.84 1.96 11.41
CA MET A 1 -15.76 3.14 10.53
C MET A 1 -16.51 2.87 9.25
N ASN A 2 -17.29 3.83 8.78
CA ASN A 2 -17.88 3.80 7.44
C ASN A 2 -16.86 4.24 6.37
N LYS A 3 -17.19 4.08 5.09
CA LYS A 3 -16.29 4.43 3.98
C LYS A 3 -15.96 5.94 3.91
N THR A 4 -16.82 6.81 4.44
CA THR A 4 -16.59 8.25 4.48
C THR A 4 -15.54 8.59 5.52
N GLU A 5 -15.66 8.05 6.73
CA GLU A 5 -14.68 8.23 7.81
C GLU A 5 -13.28 7.75 7.40
N ILE A 6 -13.18 6.60 6.72
CA ILE A 6 -11.91 6.08 6.19
C ILE A 6 -11.26 7.08 5.22
N ARG A 7 -12.04 7.68 4.31
CA ARG A 7 -11.51 8.65 3.34
C ARG A 7 -11.04 9.94 4.02
N ILE A 8 -11.77 10.41 5.04
CA ILE A 8 -11.36 11.56 5.84
C ILE A 8 -10.04 11.27 6.56
N GLU A 9 -9.89 10.08 7.16
CA GLU A 9 -8.64 9.67 7.79
C GLU A 9 -7.48 9.65 6.79
N ILE A 10 -7.69 9.12 5.59
CA ILE A 10 -6.69 9.11 4.51
C ILE A 10 -6.24 10.55 4.18
N ILE A 11 -7.18 11.46 3.95
CA ILE A 11 -6.88 12.86 3.60
C ILE A 11 -6.08 13.52 4.73
N ASN A 12 -6.54 13.38 5.98
CA ASN A 12 -5.86 13.96 7.14
C ASN A 12 -4.43 13.44 7.30
N LEU A 13 -4.21 12.14 7.11
CA LEU A 13 -2.87 11.54 7.17
C LEU A 13 -1.98 12.07 6.03
N GLN A 14 -2.52 12.17 4.82
CA GLN A 14 -1.77 12.68 3.66
C GLN A 14 -1.39 14.14 3.83
N ASP A 15 -2.32 15.00 4.25
CA ASP A 15 -2.07 16.42 4.43
C ASP A 15 -1.07 16.69 5.54
N LYS A 16 -1.16 15.94 6.65
CA LYS A 16 -0.28 16.11 7.81
C LYS A 16 1.12 15.55 7.61
N HIS A 17 1.26 14.41 6.92
CA HIS A 17 2.51 13.65 6.90
C HIS A 17 3.11 13.47 5.51
N CYS A 18 2.29 13.41 4.47
CA CYS A 18 2.78 13.07 3.12
C CYS A 18 3.07 14.30 2.27
N ARG A 19 2.50 15.48 2.57
CA ARG A 19 2.61 16.67 1.72
C ARG A 19 4.06 17.08 1.41
N GLU A 20 4.93 17.03 2.41
CA GLU A 20 6.36 17.38 2.32
C GLU A 20 7.28 16.15 2.46
N CYS A 21 6.74 14.95 2.31
CA CYS A 21 7.53 13.72 2.40
C CYS A 21 8.36 13.52 1.12
N ASP A 22 9.67 13.34 1.28
CA ASP A 22 10.60 13.08 0.16
C ASP A 22 10.22 11.86 -0.68
N TYR A 23 9.58 10.87 -0.06
CA TYR A 23 9.15 9.63 -0.70
C TYR A 23 7.74 9.69 -1.28
N ARG A 24 7.02 10.82 -1.15
CA ARG A 24 5.62 10.97 -1.61
C ARG A 24 5.46 10.65 -3.10
N ASN A 25 6.45 11.03 -3.90
CA ASN A 25 6.43 10.86 -5.35
C ASN A 25 7.19 9.61 -5.82
N ASP A 26 7.63 8.72 -4.92
CA ASP A 26 8.25 7.46 -5.31
C ASP A 26 7.24 6.61 -6.10
N PRO A 27 7.47 6.35 -7.39
CA PRO A 27 6.53 5.56 -8.20
C PRO A 27 6.34 4.14 -7.69
N LYS A 28 7.32 3.60 -6.95
CA LYS A 28 7.28 2.24 -6.43
C LYS A 28 6.71 2.16 -5.02
N MET A 29 6.57 3.30 -4.34
CA MET A 29 6.06 3.42 -2.97
C MET A 29 6.71 2.44 -1.97
N ARG A 30 7.94 1.96 -2.26
CA ARG A 30 8.53 0.86 -1.49
C ARG A 30 8.84 1.29 -0.07
N TYR A 31 9.42 2.48 0.07
CA TYR A 31 9.66 3.05 1.39
C TYR A 31 8.34 3.20 2.19
N CYS A 32 7.29 3.70 1.54
CA CYS A 32 5.98 3.90 2.16
C CYS A 32 5.38 2.58 2.68
N TRP A 33 5.50 1.49 1.93
CA TRP A 33 4.91 0.21 2.31
C TRP A 33 5.77 -0.61 3.27
N ASP A 34 7.10 -0.51 3.16
CA ASP A 34 8.02 -1.38 3.88
C ASP A 34 8.57 -0.73 5.16
N HIS A 35 8.69 0.60 5.20
CA HIS A 35 9.44 1.31 6.24
C HIS A 35 8.71 2.51 6.88
N CYS A 36 7.54 2.90 6.37
CA CYS A 36 6.80 4.05 6.86
C CYS A 36 5.49 3.64 7.53
N GLU A 37 5.32 3.93 8.82
CA GLU A 37 4.09 3.62 9.56
C GLU A 37 2.86 4.31 8.94
N ILE A 38 3.01 5.57 8.50
CA ILE A 38 1.93 6.32 7.84
C ILE A 38 1.58 5.65 6.50
N GLY A 39 2.57 5.22 5.73
CA GLY A 39 2.34 4.54 4.45
C GLY A 39 1.71 3.16 4.61
N GLN A 40 2.07 2.42 5.67
CA GLN A 40 1.45 1.15 6.05
C GLN A 40 0.00 1.34 6.47
N ARG A 41 -0.30 2.36 7.28
CA ARG A 41 -1.67 2.75 7.62
C ARG A 41 -2.46 3.16 6.37
N LEU A 42 -1.82 3.94 5.50
CA LEU A 42 -2.15 4.20 4.09
C LEU A 42 -2.78 3.00 3.40
N ASN A 43 -1.96 1.97 3.28
CA ASN A 43 -2.27 0.73 2.61
C ASN A 43 -3.43 -0.02 3.30
N GLN A 44 -3.45 -0.09 4.63
CA GLN A 44 -4.54 -0.73 5.38
C GLN A 44 -5.90 -0.06 5.12
N LEU A 45 -5.96 1.27 5.19
CA LEU A 45 -7.17 2.03 4.89
C LEU A 45 -7.63 1.83 3.44
N GLY A 46 -6.69 1.78 2.49
CA GLY A 46 -6.97 1.44 1.10
C GLY A 46 -7.60 0.06 0.94
N ILE A 47 -7.09 -0.96 1.66
CA ILE A 47 -7.66 -2.32 1.66
C ILE A 47 -9.10 -2.31 2.18
N TYR A 48 -9.39 -1.59 3.26
CA TYR A 48 -10.76 -1.45 3.78
C TYR A 48 -11.72 -0.78 2.77
N LEU A 49 -11.21 0.01 1.84
CA LEU A 49 -11.98 0.58 0.73
C LEU A 49 -12.12 -0.36 -0.48
N GLY A 50 -11.56 -1.57 -0.43
CA GLY A 50 -11.57 -2.54 -1.52
C GLY A 50 -10.32 -2.51 -2.41
N GLY A 51 -9.27 -1.79 -1.99
CA GLY A 51 -7.97 -1.81 -2.64
C GLY A 51 -7.23 -3.14 -2.43
N GLN A 52 -6.28 -3.43 -3.30
CA GLN A 52 -5.39 -4.59 -3.13
C GLN A 52 -4.30 -4.26 -2.10
N ASN A 53 -3.92 -5.24 -1.29
CA ASN A 53 -2.77 -5.09 -0.41
C ASN A 53 -1.49 -4.94 -1.25
N ALA A 54 -0.82 -3.80 -1.12
CA ALA A 54 0.40 -3.52 -1.86
C ALA A 54 1.57 -4.49 -1.57
N GLN A 55 1.56 -5.12 -0.39
CA GLN A 55 2.53 -6.16 -0.04
C GLN A 55 2.19 -7.52 -0.64
N ASN A 56 0.93 -7.74 -1.08
CA ASN A 56 0.54 -8.91 -1.85
C ASN A 56 0.97 -8.72 -3.32
N LYS A 57 2.28 -8.65 -3.57
CA LYS A 57 2.80 -8.87 -4.92
C LYS A 57 2.39 -10.30 -5.30
N LYS A 58 1.63 -10.46 -6.39
CA LYS A 58 1.35 -11.78 -6.97
C LYS A 58 2.68 -12.52 -7.04
N LYS A 59 2.78 -13.68 -6.37
CA LYS A 59 3.93 -14.58 -6.55
C LYS A 59 3.95 -14.94 -8.03
N ILE A 60 4.84 -14.33 -8.79
CA ILE A 60 5.14 -14.77 -10.14
C ILE A 60 5.82 -16.12 -9.95
N ARG A 61 5.14 -17.20 -10.30
CA ARG A 61 5.74 -18.54 -10.28
C ARG A 61 6.95 -18.52 -11.23
N THR A 62 8.12 -18.91 -10.73
CA THR A 62 9.31 -19.05 -11.57
C THR A 62 9.11 -20.21 -12.55
N LYS A 63 9.95 -20.29 -13.58
CA LYS A 63 9.92 -21.40 -14.53
C LYS A 63 10.13 -22.75 -13.81
N GLU A 64 10.98 -22.81 -12.78
CA GLU A 64 11.15 -24.03 -11.99
C GLU A 64 9.86 -24.42 -11.25
N MET A 65 9.14 -23.46 -10.65
CA MET A 65 7.86 -23.73 -9.98
C MET A 65 6.77 -24.24 -10.95
N TRP A 66 6.84 -23.87 -12.23
CA TRP A 66 5.94 -24.43 -13.25
C TRP A 66 6.34 -25.85 -13.66
N ASN A 67 7.63 -26.14 -13.74
CA ASN A 67 8.14 -27.47 -14.07
C ASN A 67 7.84 -28.51 -12.98
N GLU A 68 7.65 -28.11 -11.72
CA GLU A 68 7.22 -29.01 -10.66
C GLU A 68 5.71 -29.33 -10.69
N LEU A 69 4.92 -28.52 -11.39
CA LEU A 69 3.45 -28.67 -11.48
C LEU A 69 2.99 -29.35 -12.77
N CYS A 70 3.87 -29.51 -13.77
CA CYS A 70 3.62 -30.14 -15.06
C CYS A 70 4.43 -31.43 -15.18
#